data_AF-A0A951AEI7-F1
#
_entry.id   AF-A0A951AEI7-F1
#
_cell.length_a   1.000
_cell.length_b   1.000
_cell.length_c   1.000
_cell.angle_alpha   90.00
_cell.angle_beta   90.00
_cell.angle_gamma   90.00
#
_symmetry.space_group_name_H-M   'P 1'
#
loop_
_entity.id
_entity.type
_entity.pdbx_description
1 polymer ?
#
loop_
_entity_poly.entity_id
_entity_poly.type
_entity_poly.pdbx_seq_one_letter_code
_entity_poly.pdbx_strand_id
1 'polypeptide(L)'
;MNSIRNVALVFFCAIAVAHAQTASSQNSIVYKMHDPDAIEDYKTNPRHVRAMVDRLVLAATGQPDVGKAWGSMISPNDKVG
;
A
#
# COMPACT_ATOMS: atom_id res chain seq x y z
N MET A 1 -14.56 -27.39 -22.76
CA MET A 1 -13.71 -26.92 -21.64
C MET A 1 -13.50 -25.41 -21.58
N ASN A 2 -13.74 -24.63 -22.64
CA ASN A 2 -13.48 -23.17 -22.63
C ASN A 2 -14.54 -22.35 -21.88
N SER A 3 -15.79 -22.81 -21.85
CA SER A 3 -16.92 -22.11 -21.20
C SER A 3 -16.79 -22.08 -19.67
N ILE A 4 -16.47 -23.22 -19.04
CA ILE A 4 -16.29 -23.32 -17.57
C ILE A 4 -15.12 -22.45 -17.08
N ARG A 5 -14.02 -22.39 -17.85
CA ARG A 5 -12.87 -21.53 -17.53
C ARG A 5 -13.25 -20.04 -17.54
N ASN A 6 -14.02 -19.62 -18.53
CA ASN A 6 -14.46 -18.22 -18.62
C ASN A 6 -15.42 -17.85 -17.49
N VAL A 7 -16.34 -18.77 -17.12
CA VAL A 7 -17.23 -18.58 -15.98
C VAL A 7 -16.45 -18.49 -14.66
N ALA A 8 -15.45 -19.36 -14.46
CA ALA A 8 -14.59 -19.32 -13.28
C ALA A 8 -13.80 -18.02 -13.17
N LEU A 9 -13.29 -17.48 -14.29
CA LEU A 9 -12.57 -16.21 -14.32
C LEU A 9 -13.48 -15.02 -13.98
N VAL A 10 -14.72 -15.00 -14.48
CA VAL A 10 -15.71 -13.97 -14.14
C VAL A 10 -16.05 -14.02 -12.65
N PHE A 11 -16.28 -15.21 -12.11
CA PHE A 11 -16.56 -15.40 -10.68
C PHE A 11 -15.38 -14.94 -9.81
N PHE A 12 -14.15 -15.28 -10.20
CA PHE A 12 -12.95 -14.85 -9.49
C PHE A 12 -12.75 -13.33 -9.51
N CYS A 13 -12.98 -12.67 -10.66
CA CYS A 13 -12.94 -11.21 -10.76
C CYS A 13 -14.00 -10.54 -9.87
N ALA A 14 -15.21 -11.09 -9.80
CA ALA A 14 -16.29 -10.52 -8.99
C ALA A 14 -15.98 -10.57 -7.48
N ILE A 15 -15.35 -11.64 -7.00
CA ILE A 15 -15.01 -11.79 -5.57
C ILE A 15 -13.82 -10.91 -5.17
N ALA A 16 -12.85 -10.72 -6.08
CA ALA A 16 -11.70 -9.84 -5.83
C ALA A 16 -12.12 -8.38 -5.62
N VAL A 17 -13.11 -7.91 -6.37
CA VAL A 17 -13.68 -6.55 -6.19
C VAL A 17 -14.38 -6.42 -4.83
N ALA A 18 -15.06 -7.47 -4.35
CA ALA A 18 -15.76 -7.45 -3.07
C ALA A 18 -14.84 -7.39 -1.84
N HIS A 19 -13.57 -7.77 -1.97
CA HIS A 19 -12.56 -7.71 -0.90
C HIS A 19 -11.61 -6.51 -1.01
N ALA A 20 -11.78 -5.65 -2.02
CA ALA A 20 -11.04 -4.42 -2.10
C ALA A 20 -11.46 -3.52 -0.93
N GLN A 21 -10.52 -3.19 -0.05
CA GLN A 21 -10.75 -2.26 1.05
C GLN A 21 -11.16 -0.92 0.44
N THR A 22 -12.44 -0.58 0.55
CA THR A 22 -12.90 0.76 0.21
C THR A 22 -12.30 1.71 1.23
N ALA A 23 -11.59 2.74 0.77
CA ALA A 23 -11.12 3.80 1.64
C ALA A 23 -12.34 4.33 2.40
N SER A 24 -12.38 4.15 3.73
CA SER A 24 -13.48 4.67 4.52
C SER A 24 -13.50 6.19 4.29
N SER A 25 -14.66 6.73 3.91
CA SER A 25 -14.91 8.17 3.91
C SER A 25 -14.98 8.72 5.35
N GLN A 26 -14.09 8.28 6.23
CA GLN A 26 -13.81 8.98 7.47
C GLN A 26 -13.00 10.20 7.09
N ASN A 27 -13.58 11.36 7.33
CA ASN A 27 -12.85 12.62 7.26
C ASN A 27 -11.72 12.54 8.30
N SER A 28 -10.49 12.38 7.84
CA SER A 28 -9.32 12.52 8.69
C SER A 28 -9.12 14.01 8.97
N ILE A 29 -9.19 14.42 10.24
CA ILE A 29 -8.81 15.77 10.64
C ILE A 29 -7.29 15.84 10.56
N VAL A 30 -6.78 16.60 9.58
CA VAL A 30 -5.34 16.82 9.40
C VAL A 30 -4.94 18.07 10.17
N TYR A 31 -4.19 17.90 11.25
CA TYR A 31 -3.55 19.00 11.96
C TYR A 31 -2.22 19.32 11.27
N LYS A 32 -2.07 20.55 10.75
CA LYS A 32 -0.81 21.05 10.19
C LYS A 32 -0.15 22.01 11.19
N MET A 33 0.92 21.57 11.83
CA MET A 33 1.76 22.45 12.66
C MET A 33 2.86 23.07 11.79
N HIS A 34 3.16 24.36 12.02
CA HIS A 34 4.20 25.08 11.28
C HIS A 34 5.55 25.09 12.00
N ASP A 35 5.51 24.83 13.31
CA ASP A 35 6.68 24.63 14.15
C ASP A 35 6.95 23.10 14.21
N PRO A 36 8.17 22.62 13.99
CA PRO A 36 8.52 21.21 14.15
C PRO A 36 8.73 20.80 15.63
N ASP A 37 9.05 21.73 16.54
CA ASP A 37 9.35 21.45 17.95
C ASP A 37 8.08 21.31 18.81
N ALA A 38 7.05 22.05 18.42
CA ALA A 38 5.62 21.78 18.57
C ALA A 38 5.12 20.37 18.89
N ILE A 39 5.68 19.34 18.24
CA ILE A 39 5.20 17.97 18.38
C ILE A 39 5.88 17.37 19.60
N GLU A 40 5.36 17.72 20.77
CA GLU A 40 5.82 17.16 22.03
C GLU A 40 5.46 15.66 22.13
N ASP A 41 6.41 14.85 22.61
CA ASP A 41 6.23 13.43 22.92
C ASP A 41 5.77 12.50 21.77
N TYR A 42 5.89 12.91 20.51
CA TYR A 42 5.60 12.02 19.39
C TYR A 42 6.61 10.87 19.32
N LYS A 43 6.17 9.72 19.83
CA LYS A 43 6.89 8.46 19.71
C LYS A 43 6.35 7.70 18.50
N THR A 44 7.07 7.82 17.40
CA THR A 44 6.83 6.97 16.22
C THR A 44 6.82 5.51 16.63
N ASN A 45 5.80 4.75 16.21
CA ASN A 45 5.82 3.30 16.30
C ASN A 45 6.48 2.74 15.02
N PRO A 46 7.75 2.28 15.07
CA PRO A 46 8.48 1.91 13.87
C PRO A 46 7.83 0.73 13.14
N ARG A 47 7.13 -0.15 13.87
CA ARG A 47 6.41 -1.28 13.28
C ARG A 47 5.23 -0.80 12.43
N HIS A 48 4.45 0.16 12.94
CA HIS A 48 3.32 0.71 12.20
C HIS A 48 3.79 1.48 10.96
N VAL A 49 4.85 2.30 11.10
CA VAL A 49 5.40 3.03 9.96
C VAL A 49 5.88 2.07 8.87
N ARG A 50 6.65 1.04 9.21
CA ARG A 50 7.07 0.02 8.23
C ARG A 50 5.87 -0.64 7.55
N ALA A 51 4.85 -1.03 8.31
CA ALA A 51 3.65 -1.64 7.73
C ALA A 51 2.87 -0.68 6.79
N MET A 52 2.82 0.62 7.09
CA MET A 52 2.20 1.60 6.19
C MET A 52 3.01 1.74 4.89
N VAL A 53 4.34 1.84 5.01
CA VAL A 53 5.24 1.95 3.86
C VAL A 53 5.17 0.70 2.99
N ASP A 54 5.21 -0.50 3.59
CA ASP A 54 5.13 -1.77 2.87
C ASP A 54 3.83 -1.88 2.07
N ARG A 55 2.69 -1.49 2.66
CA ARG A 55 1.39 -1.47 1.97
C ARG A 55 1.39 -0.49 0.79
N LEU A 56 1.93 0.71 0.99
CA LEU A 56 2.02 1.71 -0.06
C LEU A 56 2.88 1.22 -1.23
N VAL A 57 4.03 0.64 -0.94
CA VAL A 57 4.98 0.15 -1.95
C VAL A 57 4.38 -1.03 -2.73
N LEU A 58 3.69 -1.96 -2.07
CA LEU A 58 2.95 -3.03 -2.74
C LEU A 58 1.84 -2.47 -3.63
N ALA A 59 1.04 -1.52 -3.13
CA ALA A 59 -0.06 -0.92 -3.88
C ALA A 59 0.41 -0.13 -5.11
N ALA A 60 1.51 0.60 -4.98
CA ALA A 60 2.06 1.41 -6.07
C ALA A 60 2.72 0.58 -7.18
N THR A 61 3.32 -0.56 -6.82
CA THR A 61 4.09 -1.40 -7.76
C THR A 61 3.31 -2.59 -8.30
N GLY A 62 2.25 -3.04 -7.62
CA GLY A 62 1.49 -4.24 -7.97
C GLY A 62 2.27 -5.55 -7.78
N GLN A 63 3.42 -5.51 -7.11
CA GLN A 63 4.27 -6.68 -6.89
C GLN A 63 3.70 -7.59 -5.78
N PRO A 64 3.98 -8.90 -5.81
CA PRO A 64 3.38 -9.85 -4.88
C PRO A 64 4.02 -9.86 -3.49
N ASP A 65 5.22 -9.29 -3.34
CA ASP A 65 5.95 -9.22 -2.08
C ASP A 65 6.79 -7.93 -2.01
N VAL A 66 7.08 -7.52 -0.77
CA VAL A 66 7.74 -6.24 -0.47
C VAL A 66 9.16 -6.18 -1.07
N GLY A 67 9.89 -7.31 -1.08
CA GLY A 67 11.25 -7.35 -1.63
C GLY A 67 11.27 -7.10 -3.13
N LYS A 68 10.37 -7.73 -3.88
CA LYS A 68 10.21 -7.48 -5.32
C LYS A 68 9.70 -6.07 -5.62
N ALA A 69 8.79 -5.57 -4.79
CA ALA A 69 8.28 -4.21 -4.90
C ALA A 69 9.42 -3.19 -4.81
N TRP A 70 10.21 -3.22 -3.74
CA TRP A 70 11.37 -2.35 -3.59
C TRP A 70 12.38 -2.56 -4.73
N GLY A 71 12.73 -3.81 -5.05
CA GLY A 71 13.67 -4.11 -6.13
C GLY A 71 13.22 -3.61 -7.51
N SER A 72 11.91 -3.45 -7.73
CA SER A 72 11.38 -2.89 -8.98
C SER A 72 11.45 -1.35 -9.05
N MET A 73 11.57 -0.68 -7.90
CA MET A 73 11.63 0.79 -7.80
C MET A 73 13.05 1.34 -7.93
N ILE A 74 14.07 0.49 -7.83
CA ILE A 74 15.48 0.88 -7.86
C ILE A 74 16.19 0.19 -9.01
N SER A 75 16.80 0.99 -9.88
CA SER A 75 17.71 0.52 -10.91
C SER A 75 19.10 0.24 -10.31
N PRO A 76 19.92 -0.64 -10.92
CA PRO A 76 21.30 -0.88 -10.47
C PRO A 76 22.17 0.38 -10.41
N ASN A 77 21.80 1.45 -11.11
CA ASN A 77 22.53 2.71 -11.15
C ASN A 77 21.90 3.80 -10.26
N ASP A 78 20.84 3.48 -9.52
CA ASP A 78 20.20 4.44 -8.63
C ASP A 78 21.07 4.66 -7.38
N LYS A 79 21.28 5.92 -7.03
CA LYS A 79 21.95 6.30 -5.79
C LYS A 79 20.91 6.56 -4.72
N VAL A 80 20.84 5.69 -3.73
CA VAL A 80 20.01 5.86 -2.54
C VAL A 80 20.90 6.42 -1.43
N GLY A 81 20.54 7.58 -0.90
CA GLY A 81 21.29 8.30 0.15
C GLY A 81 20.35 8.97 1.13
#